data_AF-A0A0C9WJ85-F1
#
_entry.id   AF-A0A0C9WJ85-F1
#
_cell.length_a   1.000
_cell.length_b   1.000
_cell.length_c   1.000
_cell.angle_alpha   90.00
_cell.angle_beta   90.00
_cell.angle_gamma   90.00
#
_symmetry.space_group_name_H-M   'P 1'
#
loop_
_entity.id
_entity.type
_entity.pdbx_description
1 polymer ?
#
loop_
_entity_poly.entity_id
_entity_poly.type
_entity_poly.pdbx_seq_one_letter_code
_entity_poly.pdbx_strand_id
1 'polypeptide(L)'
;MRSSTAIVTVLASALLASVQAAPQACWKCPGDQGLYKFQQQTGGDPLHCQFLKDGMTYGCDYKLADGTLIYNVNDVFCPANAVPC
;
A
#
# COMPACT_ATOMS: atom_id res chain seq x y z
N MET A 1 26.96 41.57 31.30
CA MET A 1 27.36 40.58 30.28
C MET A 1 26.12 39.75 29.97
N ARG A 2 25.41 40.05 28.88
CA ARG A 2 24.10 39.46 28.55
C ARG A 2 24.29 38.23 27.65
N SER A 3 23.73 37.12 28.12
CA SER A 3 23.35 35.87 27.44
C SER A 3 23.60 35.75 25.94
N SER A 4 24.49 34.83 25.56
CA SER A 4 24.72 34.41 24.17
C SER A 4 24.44 32.91 23.95
N THR A 5 23.50 32.32 24.70
CA THR A 5 23.29 30.85 24.72
C THR A 5 21.85 30.44 24.47
N ALA A 6 21.15 31.12 23.56
CA ALA A 6 19.74 30.82 23.27
C ALA A 6 19.41 30.60 21.78
N ILE A 7 20.40 30.59 20.88
CA ILE A 7 20.13 30.57 19.42
C ILE A 7 20.35 29.18 18.80
N VAL A 8 21.17 28.32 19.42
CA VAL A 8 21.52 27.02 18.80
C VAL A 8 20.40 25.98 18.91
N THR A 9 19.50 26.10 19.90
CA THR A 9 18.48 25.07 20.16
C THR A 9 17.29 25.12 19.20
N VAL A 10 17.03 26.25 18.54
CA VAL A 10 15.87 26.40 17.65
C VAL A 10 16.12 25.79 16.27
N LEU A 11 17.38 25.73 15.82
CA LEU A 11 17.70 25.23 14.47
C LEU A 11 17.60 23.70 14.35
N ALA A 12 17.73 22.95 15.44
CA ALA A 12 17.62 21.49 15.41
C ALA A 12 16.16 20.99 15.37
N SER A 13 15.19 21.80 15.81
CA SER A 13 13.78 21.41 15.88
C SER A 13 13.05 21.48 14.53
N ALA A 14 13.59 22.20 13.55
CA ALA A 14 12.98 22.33 12.23
C ALA A 14 13.39 21.21 11.23
N LEU A 15 14.45 20.45 11.54
CA LEU A 15 15.02 19.45 10.63
C LEU A 15 14.33 18.07 10.70
N LEU A 16 13.38 17.86 11.63
CA LEU A 16 12.70 16.57 11.82
C LEU A 16 11.27 16.51 11.25
N ALA A 17 10.74 17.62 10.72
CA ALA A 17 9.36 17.69 10.23
C ALA A 17 9.20 17.46 8.71
N SER A 18 10.23 16.94 8.06
CA SER A 18 10.14 16.48 6.66
C SER A 18 10.74 15.09 6.50
N VAL A 19 10.37 14.17 7.39
CA VAL A 19 10.01 12.82 6.90
C VAL A 19 8.74 13.01 6.09
N GLN A 20 8.96 13.49 4.87
CA GLN A 20 8.04 13.37 3.76
C GLN A 20 7.75 11.88 3.74
N ALA A 21 6.62 11.49 4.33
CA ALA A 21 6.01 10.22 4.02
C ALA A 21 5.86 10.28 2.51
N ALA A 22 6.83 9.71 1.78
CA ALA A 22 6.68 9.43 0.37
C ALA A 22 5.27 8.86 0.28
N PRO A 23 4.38 9.43 -0.56
CA PRO A 23 2.97 9.05 -0.58
C PRO A 23 2.97 7.54 -0.62
N GLN A 24 2.61 6.93 0.51
CA GLN A 24 2.76 5.49 0.65
C GLN A 24 1.80 5.00 -0.40
N ALA A 25 2.34 4.41 -1.47
CA ALA A 25 1.55 4.10 -2.63
C ALA A 25 0.41 3.21 -2.11
N CYS A 26 -0.77 3.80 -2.07
CA CYS A 26 -1.86 3.27 -1.30
C CYS A 26 -2.74 2.60 -2.34
N TRP A 27 -2.54 1.30 -2.44
CA TRP A 27 -3.28 0.44 -3.34
C TRP A 27 -4.13 -0.50 -2.52
N LYS A 28 -5.29 -0.83 -3.06
CA LYS A 28 -6.25 -1.77 -2.47
C LYS A 28 -6.71 -2.74 -3.52
N CYS A 29 -7.21 -3.88 -3.05
CA CYS A 29 -7.77 -4.86 -3.95
C CYS A 29 -8.93 -4.25 -4.76
N PRO A 30 -9.08 -4.63 -6.04
CA PRO A 30 -10.24 -4.24 -6.84
C PRO A 30 -11.52 -4.66 -6.11
N GLY A 31 -12.46 -3.74 -5.87
CA GLY A 31 -13.64 -4.04 -5.04
C GLY A 31 -14.48 -5.22 -5.58
N ASP A 32 -14.74 -5.21 -6.88
CA ASP A 32 -15.54 -6.23 -7.57
C ASP A 32 -15.05 -6.42 -9.01
N GLN A 33 -15.02 -7.66 -9.50
CA GLN A 33 -14.84 -8.01 -10.91
C GLN A 33 -15.98 -8.94 -11.34
N GLY A 34 -17.08 -8.34 -11.80
CA GLY A 34 -18.30 -9.09 -12.14
C GLY A 34 -18.94 -9.68 -10.89
N LEU A 35 -18.86 -11.01 -10.74
CA LEU A 35 -19.45 -11.75 -9.62
C LEU A 35 -18.47 -11.99 -8.46
N TYR A 36 -17.19 -11.64 -8.63
CA TYR A 36 -16.14 -11.91 -7.64
C TYR A 36 -15.83 -10.67 -6.81
N LYS A 37 -15.88 -10.85 -5.49
CA LYS A 37 -15.48 -9.85 -4.50
C LYS A 37 -14.09 -10.16 -4.00
N PHE A 38 -13.14 -9.27 -4.27
CA PHE A 38 -11.81 -9.41 -3.69
C PHE A 38 -11.79 -8.85 -2.29
N GLN A 39 -11.16 -9.58 -1.39
CA GLN A 39 -10.86 -9.15 -0.05
C GLN A 39 -9.35 -8.98 0.08
N GLN A 40 -8.97 -7.75 0.42
CA GLN A 40 -7.60 -7.47 0.80
C GLN A 40 -7.29 -8.19 2.11
N GLN A 41 -6.26 -9.04 2.08
CA GLN A 41 -5.72 -9.58 3.30
C GLN A 41 -4.82 -8.53 3.94
N THR A 42 -4.89 -8.44 5.26
CA THR A 42 -4.03 -7.57 6.03
C THR A 42 -2.60 -8.08 5.90
N GLY A 43 -1.72 -7.30 5.28
CA GLY A 43 -0.30 -7.64 5.24
C GLY A 43 0.44 -7.01 4.07
N GLY A 44 1.19 -5.95 4.38
CA GLY A 44 2.44 -5.57 3.70
C GLY A 44 2.46 -5.44 2.18
N ASP A 45 3.69 -5.35 1.67
CA ASP A 45 4.02 -5.56 0.26
C ASP A 45 4.49 -7.02 0.13
N PRO A 46 3.90 -7.83 -0.77
CA PRO A 46 2.89 -7.46 -1.75
C PRO A 46 1.45 -7.39 -1.19
N LEU A 47 0.62 -6.58 -1.84
CA LEU A 47 -0.82 -6.47 -1.58
C LEU A 47 -1.52 -7.78 -2.00
N HIS A 48 -1.91 -8.59 -1.01
CA HIS A 48 -2.58 -9.86 -1.24
C HIS A 48 -4.11 -9.72 -1.30
N CYS A 49 -4.69 -10.18 -2.40
CA CYS A 49 -6.12 -10.11 -2.69
C CYS A 49 -6.70 -11.50 -2.91
N GLN A 50 -7.76 -11.86 -2.18
CA GLN A 50 -8.38 -13.18 -2.28
C GLN A 50 -9.85 -13.09 -2.66
N PHE A 51 -10.36 -14.10 -3.35
CA PHE A 51 -11.80 -14.29 -3.57
C PHE A 51 -12.18 -15.77 -3.56
N LEU A 52 -13.44 -16.04 -3.23
CA LEU A 52 -14.02 -17.37 -3.25
C LEU A 52 -14.78 -17.59 -4.56
N LYS A 53 -14.51 -18.71 -5.23
CA LYS A 53 -15.23 -19.16 -6.42
C LYS A 53 -15.37 -20.67 -6.38
N ASP A 54 -16.59 -21.18 -6.58
CA ASP A 54 -16.88 -22.63 -6.65
C ASP A 54 -16.36 -23.42 -5.43
N GLY A 55 -16.34 -22.79 -4.25
CA GLY A 55 -15.80 -23.39 -3.01
C GLY A 55 -14.27 -23.41 -2.91
N MET A 56 -13.56 -22.86 -3.88
CA MET A 56 -12.10 -22.74 -3.92
C MET A 56 -11.67 -21.29 -3.68
N THR A 57 -10.56 -21.11 -2.94
CA THR A 57 -9.93 -19.80 -2.75
C THR A 57 -8.97 -19.51 -3.89
N TYR A 58 -9.12 -18.35 -4.51
CA TYR A 58 -8.21 -17.82 -5.50
C TYR A 58 -7.54 -16.55 -4.95
N GLY A 59 -6.32 -16.29 -5.39
CA GLY A 59 -5.47 -15.22 -4.88
C GLY A 59 -4.71 -14.50 -5.98
N CYS A 60 -4.55 -13.19 -5.80
CA CYS A 60 -3.72 -12.31 -6.61
C CYS A 60 -2.80 -11.52 -5.68
N ASP A 61 -1.54 -11.35 -6.07
CA ASP A 61 -0.61 -10.45 -5.40
C ASP A 61 -0.31 -9.26 -6.29
N TYR A 62 -0.35 -8.07 -5.72
CA TYR A 62 0.00 -6.84 -6.41
C TYR A 62 1.15 -6.14 -5.70
N LYS A 63 1.98 -5.43 -6.47
CA LYS A 63 3.04 -4.59 -5.92
C LYS A 63 2.43 -3.39 -5.23
N LEU A 64 2.76 -3.14 -3.97
CA LEU A 64 2.18 -2.00 -3.24
C LEU A 64 2.73 -0.67 -3.78
N ALA A 65 3.87 -0.66 -4.47
CA ALA A 65 4.44 0.57 -5.04
C ALA A 65 3.60 1.17 -6.19
N ASP A 66 3.00 0.34 -7.02
CA ASP A 66 2.38 0.76 -8.30
C ASP A 66 1.12 -0.04 -8.67
N GLY A 67 0.68 -0.96 -7.80
CA GLY A 67 -0.50 -1.79 -8.00
C GLY A 67 -0.33 -2.85 -9.09
N THR A 68 0.87 -3.08 -9.63
CA THR A 68 1.08 -4.05 -10.71
C THR A 68 0.85 -5.48 -10.22
N LEU A 69 0.11 -6.29 -10.98
CA LEU A 69 -0.07 -7.72 -10.69
C LEU A 69 1.29 -8.45 -10.74
N ILE A 70 1.66 -9.09 -9.62
CA ILE A 70 2.87 -9.90 -9.46
C ILE A 70 2.54 -11.38 -9.61
N TYR A 71 1.44 -11.80 -9.01
CA TYR A 71 1.05 -13.21 -8.97
C TYR A 71 -0.44 -13.36 -9.21
N ASN A 72 -0.78 -14.37 -10.01
CA ASN A 72 -2.14 -14.78 -10.30
C ASN A 72 -2.22 -16.29 -10.14
N VAL A 73 -2.86 -16.76 -9.07
CA VAL A 73 -3.02 -18.19 -8.86
C VAL A 73 -3.90 -18.76 -9.99
N ASN A 74 -3.38 -19.78 -10.69
CA ASN A 74 -4.10 -20.51 -11.73
C ASN A 74 -4.52 -19.66 -12.97
N ASP A 75 -3.92 -18.49 -13.21
CA ASP A 75 -4.30 -17.55 -14.28
C ASP A 75 -5.78 -17.12 -14.24
N VAL A 76 -6.37 -17.09 -13.04
CA VAL A 76 -7.81 -16.85 -12.85
C VAL A 76 -8.10 -15.39 -12.50
N PHE A 77 -8.91 -14.72 -13.32
CA PHE A 77 -9.71 -13.51 -13.05
C PHE A 77 -9.06 -12.29 -12.33
N CYS A 78 -7.74 -12.26 -12.13
CA CYS A 78 -7.05 -11.10 -11.58
C CYS A 78 -7.00 -9.97 -12.63
N PRO A 79 -7.40 -8.72 -12.30
CA PRO A 79 -7.08 -7.58 -13.13
C PRO A 79 -5.58 -7.34 -13.22
N ALA A 80 -5.16 -6.64 -14.28
CA ALA A 80 -3.75 -6.31 -14.49
C ALA A 80 -3.17 -5.41 -13.37
N ASN A 81 -4.02 -4.62 -12.71
CA ASN A 81 -3.63 -3.72 -11.65
C ASN A 81 -4.64 -3.70 -10.49
N ALA A 82 -4.14 -3.49 -9.28
CA ALA A 82 -4.91 -3.08 -8.12
C ALA A 82 -5.49 -1.66 -8.34
N VAL A 83 -6.37 -1.20 -7.45
CA VAL A 83 -6.95 0.14 -7.56
C VAL A 83 -6.28 1.10 -6.58
N PRO A 84 -6.04 2.37 -6.94
CA PRO A 84 -5.57 3.36 -5.99
C PRO A 84 -6.60 3.52 -4.87
N CYS A 85 -6.13 3.80 -3.66
CA CYS A 85 -6.95 4.53 -2.72
C CYS A 85 -6.96 6.02 -3.11
#